data_AF-A0AAD8A2A8-F1
#
_entry.id   AF-A0AAD8A2A8-F1
#
_cell.length_a   1.000
_cell.length_b   1.000
_cell.length_c   1.000
_cell.angle_alpha   90.00
_cell.angle_beta   90.00
_cell.angle_gamma   90.00
#
_symmetry.space_group_name_H-M   'P 1'
#
loop_
_entity.id
_entity.type
_entity.pdbx_description
1 polymer ?
#
loop_
_entity_poly.entity_id
_entity_poly.type
_entity_poly.pdbx_seq_one_letter_code
_entity_poly.pdbx_strand_id
1 'polypeptide(L)'
;FGVGSTRPVRFGIALPCGMENKENARPAYIIREDTDSDSGDGPVLYRDDDDEESRLAAKIARKDSLALKLALRPNRQELIARNIIHEESENERMENKEAIGARLIRRLSMRPTQEELEERNILKKQSAAEEKKMKEEKKRMLLRKLSFRPTVEELKEKKIIRFNDYIESSEMEVHEDSRHLTRFHRP
;
A
#
# COMPACT_ATOMS: atom_id res chain seq x y z
N PHE A 1 28.21 44.76 15.19
CA PHE A 1 28.18 43.40 14.62
C PHE A 1 26.96 42.70 15.20
N GLY A 2 25.95 42.20 14.50
CA GLY A 2 25.54 42.28 13.11
C GLY A 2 24.01 42.12 13.10
N VAL A 3 23.38 42.79 12.15
CA VAL A 3 21.93 42.88 11.95
C VAL A 3 21.44 41.58 11.31
N GLY A 4 20.30 41.04 11.74
CA GLY A 4 19.76 39.81 11.15
C GLY A 4 18.27 39.64 11.42
N SER A 5 17.45 40.56 10.93
CA SER A 5 15.98 40.38 10.88
C SER A 5 15.58 40.24 9.41
N THR A 6 15.36 39.00 8.99
CA THR A 6 14.90 38.64 7.64
C THR A 6 13.41 38.94 7.53
N ARG A 7 13.07 39.91 6.68
CA ARG A 7 11.68 40.25 6.34
C ARG A 7 11.03 39.10 5.56
N PRO A 8 9.73 38.82 5.75
CA PRO A 8 9.02 37.83 4.94
C PRO A 8 8.78 38.38 3.52
N VAL A 9 9.16 37.60 2.51
CA VAL A 9 8.90 37.89 1.10
C VAL A 9 7.41 37.64 0.83
N ARG A 10 6.66 38.73 0.59
CA ARG A 10 5.23 38.69 0.22
C ARG A 10 5.13 38.40 -1.28
N PHE A 11 4.91 37.14 -1.65
CA PHE A 11 4.50 36.79 -3.02
C PHE A 11 3.03 37.21 -3.22
N GLY A 12 2.83 38.43 -3.70
CA GLY A 12 1.55 38.90 -4.21
C GLY A 12 1.45 38.61 -5.70
N ILE A 13 0.88 37.46 -6.06
CA ILE A 13 0.30 37.25 -7.39
C ILE A 13 -1.19 37.07 -7.17
N ALA A 14 -1.92 38.18 -7.25
CA ALA A 14 -3.37 38.13 -7.42
C ALA A 14 -3.64 37.75 -8.88
N LEU A 15 -4.01 36.49 -9.12
CA LEU A 15 -4.57 36.06 -10.40
C LEU A 15 -6.10 36.17 -10.31
N PRO A 16 -6.76 36.91 -11.22
CA PRO A 16 -8.21 36.85 -11.32
C PRO A 16 -8.62 35.46 -11.85
N CYS A 17 -9.66 34.91 -11.22
CA CYS A 17 -10.38 33.73 -11.68
C CYS A 17 -10.98 34.04 -13.07
N GLY A 18 -10.34 33.50 -14.12
CA GLY A 18 -10.89 33.42 -15.47
C GLY A 18 -10.97 31.94 -15.84
N MET A 19 -12.17 31.38 -15.79
CA MET A 19 -12.47 30.05 -16.32
C MET A 19 -12.39 30.12 -17.84
N GLU A 20 -11.21 29.88 -18.41
CA GLU A 20 -11.03 29.80 -19.85
C GLU A 20 -10.25 28.54 -20.18
N ASN A 21 -10.93 27.60 -20.86
CA ASN A 21 -10.39 26.33 -21.33
C ASN A 21 -9.18 26.57 -22.25
N LYS A 22 -7.97 26.41 -21.72
CA LYS A 22 -6.69 26.67 -22.43
C LYS A 22 -6.19 25.50 -23.27
N GLU A 23 -7.00 24.48 -23.53
CA GLU A 23 -6.60 23.32 -24.32
C GLU A 23 -6.74 23.52 -25.85
N ASN A 24 -7.34 24.63 -26.29
CA ASN A 24 -7.56 24.94 -27.72
C ASN A 24 -6.83 26.20 -28.22
N ALA A 25 -5.87 26.74 -27.48
CA ALA A 25 -5.06 27.85 -27.98
C ALA A 25 -4.11 27.35 -29.10
N ARG A 26 -4.37 27.76 -30.34
CA ARG A 26 -3.42 27.63 -31.47
C ARG A 26 -2.05 28.13 -31.00
N PRO A 27 -0.94 27.44 -31.30
CA PRO A 27 0.37 27.93 -30.94
C PRO A 27 0.59 29.29 -31.62
N ALA A 28 0.75 30.33 -30.81
CA ALA A 28 1.14 31.65 -31.28
C ALA A 28 2.58 31.54 -31.81
N TYR A 29 2.71 31.54 -33.14
CA TYR A 29 4.00 31.65 -33.79
C TYR A 29 4.56 33.04 -33.48
N ILE A 30 5.72 33.08 -32.82
CA ILE A 30 6.49 34.30 -32.61
C ILE A 30 7.11 34.64 -33.95
N ILE A 31 6.56 35.64 -34.65
CA ILE A 31 7.24 36.25 -35.80
C ILE A 31 8.41 37.06 -35.23
N ARG A 32 9.63 36.58 -35.43
CA ARG A 32 10.83 37.42 -35.30
C ARG A 32 10.92 38.25 -36.57
N GLU A 33 10.94 39.58 -36.41
CA GLU A 33 11.24 40.51 -37.49
C GLU A 33 12.75 40.43 -37.79
N ASP A 34 13.12 39.64 -38.79
CA ASP A 34 14.40 39.75 -39.47
C ASP A 34 14.11 40.16 -40.92
N THR A 35 14.38 41.43 -41.23
CA THR A 35 14.39 41.96 -42.59
C THR A 35 15.64 41.48 -43.30
N ASP A 36 15.50 40.47 -44.16
CA ASP A 36 16.39 40.28 -45.30
C ASP A 36 15.60 39.67 -46.47
N SER A 37 15.69 40.34 -47.61
CA SER A 37 15.12 39.92 -48.89
C SER A 37 15.57 38.51 -49.29
N ASP A 38 14.62 37.60 -49.40
CA ASP A 38 14.58 36.66 -50.52
C ASP A 38 13.15 36.66 -51.08
N SER A 39 12.98 37.29 -52.25
CA SER A 39 11.76 37.16 -53.06
C SER A 39 11.68 35.73 -53.57
N GLY A 40 11.23 34.84 -52.69
CA GLY A 40 11.02 33.42 -52.95
C GLY A 40 9.57 32.99 -52.74
N ASP A 41 8.60 33.91 -52.68
CA ASP A 41 7.18 33.57 -52.88
C ASP A 41 6.92 33.38 -54.37
N GLY A 42 7.61 32.39 -54.95
CA GLY A 42 7.18 31.83 -56.23
C GLY A 42 5.74 31.36 -56.04
N PRO A 43 4.86 31.49 -57.06
CA PRO A 43 3.52 30.94 -56.96
C PRO A 43 3.66 29.51 -56.47
N VAL A 44 2.94 29.14 -55.39
CA VAL A 44 2.83 27.73 -54.98
C VAL A 44 2.49 27.01 -56.27
N LEU A 45 3.47 26.28 -56.84
CA LEU A 45 3.19 25.35 -57.90
C LEU A 45 2.25 24.39 -57.20
N TYR A 46 0.96 24.56 -57.46
CA TYR A 46 0.01 23.48 -57.39
C TYR A 46 0.61 22.44 -58.32
N ARG A 47 1.46 21.60 -57.75
CA ARG A 47 1.91 20.43 -58.41
C ARG A 47 0.66 19.59 -58.44
N ASP A 48 -0.07 19.72 -59.54
CA ASP A 48 -1.18 18.84 -59.89
C ASP A 48 -0.67 17.38 -60.07
N ASP A 49 0.63 17.14 -59.83
CA ASP A 49 1.27 15.82 -59.67
C ASP A 49 1.22 15.27 -58.22
N ASP A 50 0.44 15.82 -57.29
CA ASP A 50 -0.15 14.94 -56.28
C ASP A 50 -1.25 14.15 -57.00
N ASP A 51 -0.84 13.09 -57.71
CA ASP A 51 -1.72 12.18 -58.42
C ASP A 51 -2.97 11.98 -57.56
N GLU A 52 -4.16 12.20 -58.11
CA GLU A 52 -5.42 12.03 -57.36
C GLU A 52 -5.47 10.65 -56.68
N GLU A 53 -4.76 9.67 -57.25
CA GLU A 53 -4.48 8.35 -56.70
C GLU A 53 -3.60 8.36 -55.43
N SER A 54 -2.54 9.17 -55.34
CA SER A 54 -1.73 9.38 -54.13
C SER A 54 -2.54 10.06 -53.02
N ARG A 55 -3.35 11.07 -53.37
CA ARG A 55 -4.27 11.73 -52.43
C ARG A 55 -5.33 10.75 -51.91
N LEU A 56 -5.83 9.87 -52.78
CA LEU A 56 -6.76 8.81 -52.44
C LEU A 56 -6.10 7.74 -51.56
N ALA A 57 -4.88 7.32 -51.86
CA ALA A 57 -4.10 6.38 -51.05
C ALA A 57 -3.83 6.95 -49.64
N ALA A 58 -3.47 8.23 -49.52
CA ALA A 58 -3.31 8.89 -48.23
C ALA A 58 -4.65 9.03 -47.46
N LYS A 59 -5.77 9.21 -48.17
CA LYS A 59 -7.12 9.18 -47.55
C LYS A 59 -7.46 7.77 -47.05
N ILE A 60 -7.16 6.74 -47.82
CA ILE A 60 -7.39 5.33 -47.48
C ILE A 60 -6.50 4.94 -46.29
N ALA A 61 -5.20 5.21 -46.33
CA ALA A 61 -4.28 4.91 -45.22
C ALA A 61 -4.69 5.61 -43.91
N ARG A 62 -5.16 6.86 -44.00
CA ARG A 62 -5.73 7.57 -42.83
C ARG A 62 -7.01 6.91 -42.33
N LYS A 63 -7.91 6.52 -43.24
CA LYS A 63 -9.16 5.82 -42.93
C LYS A 63 -8.89 4.48 -42.25
N ASP A 64 -7.93 3.71 -42.74
CA ASP A 64 -7.56 2.40 -42.21
C ASP A 64 -6.89 2.53 -40.84
N SER A 65 -5.98 3.50 -40.66
CA SER A 65 -5.38 3.80 -39.36
C SER A 65 -6.42 4.23 -38.32
N LEU A 66 -7.38 5.06 -38.72
CA LEU A 66 -8.47 5.47 -37.85
C LEU A 66 -9.38 4.30 -37.48
N ALA A 67 -9.73 3.44 -38.45
CA ALA A 67 -10.55 2.25 -38.22
C ALA A 67 -9.91 1.31 -37.19
N LEU A 68 -8.60 1.08 -37.28
CA LEU A 68 -7.84 0.29 -36.28
C LEU A 68 -7.93 0.90 -34.88
N LYS A 69 -7.75 2.22 -34.74
CA LYS A 69 -7.87 2.92 -33.44
C LYS A 69 -9.27 2.85 -32.84
N LEU A 70 -10.30 2.89 -33.69
CA LEU A 70 -11.69 2.76 -33.25
C LEU A 70 -12.03 1.34 -32.83
N ALA A 71 -11.52 0.32 -33.54
CA ALA A 71 -11.70 -1.09 -33.18
C ALA A 71 -11.04 -1.44 -31.84
N LEU A 72 -9.91 -0.80 -31.53
CA LEU A 72 -9.18 -0.98 -30.27
C LEU A 72 -9.53 0.08 -29.20
N ARG A 73 -10.63 0.80 -29.38
CA ARG A 73 -11.04 1.85 -28.42
C ARG A 73 -11.51 1.20 -27.11
N PRO A 74 -10.94 1.57 -25.96
CA PRO A 74 -11.40 1.07 -24.66
C PRO A 74 -12.82 1.56 -24.37
N ASN A 75 -13.59 0.73 -23.65
CA ASN A 75 -14.95 1.10 -23.25
C ASN A 75 -14.94 2.18 -22.15
N ARG A 76 -16.08 2.83 -21.94
CA ARG A 76 -16.22 3.91 -20.94
C ARG A 76 -15.89 3.40 -19.52
N GLN A 77 -16.33 2.19 -19.19
CA GLN A 77 -16.12 1.55 -17.90
C GLN A 77 -14.64 1.29 -17.60
N GLU A 78 -13.83 0.92 -18.60
CA GLU A 78 -12.39 0.70 -18.49
C GLU A 78 -11.65 2.02 -18.27
N LEU A 79 -12.08 3.09 -18.93
CA LEU A 79 -11.54 4.42 -18.71
C LEU A 79 -11.85 4.93 -17.30
N ILE A 80 -13.03 4.61 -16.77
CA ILE A 80 -13.40 4.89 -15.37
C ILE A 80 -12.57 4.06 -14.41
N ALA A 81 -12.43 2.76 -14.66
CA ALA A 81 -11.62 1.87 -13.83
C ALA A 81 -10.14 2.31 -13.79
N ARG A 82 -9.65 2.92 -14.88
CA ARG A 82 -8.32 3.54 -14.96
C ARG A 82 -8.26 4.98 -14.43
N ASN A 83 -9.36 5.51 -13.90
CA ASN A 83 -9.51 6.88 -13.41
C ASN A 83 -9.19 7.97 -14.43
N ILE A 84 -9.36 7.68 -15.73
CA ILE A 84 -9.23 8.66 -16.81
C ILE A 84 -10.51 9.49 -16.92
N ILE A 85 -11.67 8.84 -16.73
CA ILE A 85 -12.97 9.48 -16.67
C ILE A 85 -13.54 9.27 -15.26
N HIS A 86 -14.02 10.35 -14.63
CA HIS A 86 -14.67 10.26 -13.32
C HIS A 86 -16.19 10.27 -13.52
N GLU A 87 -16.92 9.40 -12.82
CA GLU A 87 -18.39 9.38 -12.87
C GLU A 87 -19.02 10.39 -11.91
N GLU A 88 -18.37 10.63 -10.77
CA GLU A 88 -18.79 11.57 -9.75
C GLU A 88 -18.49 13.02 -10.16
N SER A 89 -19.34 13.94 -9.71
CA SER A 89 -19.09 15.37 -9.87
C SER A 89 -17.89 15.84 -9.03
N GLU A 90 -17.29 16.97 -9.40
CA GLU A 90 -16.16 17.53 -8.63
C GLU A 90 -16.55 17.87 -7.18
N ASN A 91 -17.78 18.34 -6.96
CA ASN A 91 -18.29 18.66 -5.64
C ASN A 91 -18.43 17.41 -4.75
N GLU A 92 -19.02 16.33 -5.26
CA GLU A 92 -19.14 15.05 -4.54
C GLU A 92 -17.77 14.47 -4.19
N ARG A 93 -16.79 14.58 -5.10
CA ARG A 93 -15.41 14.15 -4.83
C ARG A 93 -14.78 14.95 -3.69
N MET A 94 -15.04 16.26 -3.64
CA MET A 94 -14.54 17.13 -2.58
C MET A 94 -15.16 16.77 -1.23
N GLU A 95 -16.48 16.59 -1.18
CA GLU A 95 -17.21 16.15 0.02
C GLU A 95 -16.73 14.78 0.50
N ASN A 96 -16.55 13.82 -0.42
CA ASN A 96 -16.01 12.50 -0.10
C ASN A 96 -14.60 12.59 0.49
N LYS A 97 -13.74 13.45 -0.09
CA LYS A 97 -12.38 13.68 0.40
C LYS A 97 -12.40 14.31 1.79
N GLU A 98 -13.25 15.28 2.04
CA GLU A 98 -13.41 15.90 3.36
C GLU A 98 -13.96 14.93 4.39
N ALA A 99 -14.98 14.14 4.05
CA ALA A 99 -15.54 13.11 4.92
C ALA A 99 -14.52 12.00 5.25
N ILE A 100 -13.70 11.58 4.28
CA ILE A 100 -12.57 10.67 4.52
C ILE A 100 -11.53 11.35 5.42
N GLY A 101 -11.18 12.61 5.13
CA GLY A 101 -10.23 13.40 5.92
C GLY A 101 -10.63 13.53 7.38
N ALA A 102 -11.87 13.92 7.66
CA ALA A 102 -12.42 14.03 9.01
C ALA A 102 -12.38 12.69 9.76
N ARG A 103 -12.77 11.59 9.09
CA ARG A 103 -12.68 10.24 9.67
C ARG A 103 -11.25 9.83 9.98
N LEU A 104 -10.30 10.14 9.09
CA LEU A 104 -8.89 9.84 9.28
C LEU A 104 -8.32 10.62 10.47
N ILE A 105 -8.58 11.93 10.57
CA ILE A 105 -8.13 12.78 11.69
C ILE A 105 -8.57 12.18 13.02
N ARG A 106 -9.85 11.80 13.15
CA ARG A 106 -10.39 11.16 14.36
C ARG A 106 -9.70 9.82 14.68
N ARG A 107 -9.39 9.01 13.67
CA ARG A 107 -8.69 7.72 13.89
C ARG A 107 -7.23 7.94 14.32
N LEU A 108 -6.57 8.95 13.77
CA LEU A 108 -5.19 9.28 14.12
C LEU A 108 -5.07 9.88 15.52
N SER A 109 -6.06 10.68 15.96
CA SER A 109 -6.06 11.24 17.32
C SER A 109 -6.22 10.16 18.40
N MET A 110 -6.87 9.05 18.06
CA MET A 110 -7.06 7.89 18.96
C MET A 110 -6.17 6.70 18.59
N ARG A 111 -5.06 6.95 17.90
CA ARG A 111 -4.17 5.87 17.44
C ARG A 111 -3.47 5.23 18.64
N PRO A 112 -3.64 3.90 18.88
CA PRO A 112 -2.95 3.19 19.96
C PRO A 112 -1.43 3.26 19.81
N THR A 113 -0.74 3.23 20.94
CA THR A 113 0.73 3.17 20.96
C THR A 113 1.24 1.78 20.56
N GLN A 114 2.52 1.70 20.20
CA GLN A 114 3.14 0.43 19.82
C GLN A 114 3.11 -0.57 20.99
N GLU A 115 3.44 -0.12 22.20
CA GLU A 115 3.51 -0.95 23.40
C GLU A 115 2.14 -1.53 23.76
N GLU A 116 1.06 -0.74 23.67
CA GLU A 116 -0.31 -1.22 23.89
C GLU A 116 -0.70 -2.36 22.92
N LEU A 117 -0.27 -2.26 21.65
CA LEU A 117 -0.52 -3.31 20.67
C LEU A 117 0.29 -4.58 20.96
N GLU A 118 1.48 -4.43 21.53
CA GLU A 118 2.32 -5.55 21.96
C GLU A 118 1.73 -6.27 23.18
N GLU A 119 1.23 -5.52 24.17
CA GLU A 119 0.54 -6.06 25.34
C GLU A 119 -0.73 -6.84 24.96
N ARG A 120 -1.47 -6.31 23.97
CA ARG A 120 -2.64 -7.00 23.39
C ARG A 120 -2.28 -8.12 22.43
N ASN A 121 -0.99 -8.45 22.27
CA ASN A 121 -0.50 -9.51 21.38
C ASN A 121 -0.87 -9.33 19.90
N ILE A 122 -1.19 -8.10 19.47
CA ILE A 122 -1.48 -7.75 18.08
C ILE A 122 -0.17 -7.53 17.33
N LEU A 123 0.78 -6.82 17.95
CA LEU A 123 2.13 -6.64 17.44
C LEU A 123 3.09 -7.55 18.22
N LYS A 124 4.01 -8.24 17.53
CA LYS A 124 5.00 -9.11 18.16
C LYS A 124 6.36 -8.42 18.20
N LYS A 125 7.02 -8.43 19.36
CA LYS A 125 8.37 -7.86 19.56
C LYS A 125 9.47 -8.67 18.87
N GLN A 126 9.29 -9.99 18.81
CA GLN A 126 10.30 -10.93 18.33
C GLN A 126 10.00 -11.33 16.89
N SER A 127 11.06 -11.67 16.14
CA SER A 127 10.88 -12.28 14.83
C SER A 127 10.21 -13.66 14.94
N ALA A 128 9.52 -14.10 13.89
CA ALA A 128 8.88 -15.42 13.87
C ALA A 128 9.87 -16.58 14.14
N ALA A 129 11.13 -16.40 13.73
CA ALA A 129 12.20 -17.37 13.98
C ALA A 129 12.59 -17.43 15.47
N GLU A 130 12.72 -16.28 16.12
CA GLU A 130 13.02 -16.20 17.55
C GLU A 130 11.87 -16.70 18.41
N GLU A 131 10.62 -16.37 18.07
CA GLU A 131 9.44 -16.88 18.78
C GLU A 131 9.38 -18.41 18.73
N LYS A 132 9.72 -19.00 17.57
CA LYS A 132 9.80 -20.46 17.41
C LYS A 132 10.89 -21.06 18.32
N LYS A 133 12.08 -20.44 18.37
CA LYS A 133 13.18 -20.88 19.26
C LYS A 133 12.77 -20.81 20.73
N MET A 134 12.16 -19.70 21.17
CA MET A 134 11.67 -19.54 22.53
C MET A 134 10.59 -20.56 22.89
N LYS A 135 9.70 -20.88 21.94
CA LYS A 135 8.66 -21.91 22.12
C LYS A 135 9.28 -23.30 22.25
N GLU A 136 10.28 -23.62 21.44
CA GLU A 136 11.00 -24.89 21.50
C GLU A 136 11.79 -25.02 22.81
N GLU A 137 12.48 -23.97 23.25
CA GLU A 137 13.17 -23.95 24.53
C GLU A 137 12.22 -24.09 25.73
N LYS A 138 11.07 -23.40 25.70
CA LYS A 138 9.99 -23.58 26.69
C LYS A 138 9.47 -25.01 26.69
N LYS A 139 9.21 -25.60 25.51
CA LYS A 139 8.77 -26.99 25.38
C LYS A 139 9.79 -27.96 25.95
N ARG A 140 11.07 -27.79 25.59
CA ARG A 140 12.20 -28.59 26.10
C ARG A 140 12.31 -28.49 27.63
N MET A 141 12.23 -27.26 28.17
CA MET A 141 12.28 -27.03 29.61
C MET A 141 11.09 -27.67 30.32
N LEU A 142 9.88 -27.54 29.78
CA LEU A 142 8.68 -28.12 30.35
C LEU A 142 8.75 -29.65 30.36
N LEU A 143 9.14 -30.28 29.25
CA LEU A 143 9.35 -31.73 29.18
C LEU A 143 10.36 -32.19 30.24
N ARG A 144 11.48 -31.48 30.39
CA ARG A 144 12.45 -31.75 31.46
C ARG A 144 11.86 -31.55 32.86
N LYS A 145 10.96 -30.60 33.08
CA LYS A 145 10.34 -30.43 34.41
C LYS A 145 9.33 -31.54 34.72
N LEU A 146 8.57 -31.96 33.71
CA LEU A 146 7.57 -33.02 33.86
C LEU A 146 8.21 -34.39 34.05
N SER A 147 9.38 -34.65 33.43
CA SER A 147 10.12 -35.90 33.62
C SER A 147 10.61 -36.12 35.06
N PHE A 148 10.95 -35.03 35.75
CA PHE A 148 11.41 -35.03 37.14
C PHE A 148 10.27 -34.71 38.12
N ARG A 149 9.01 -34.96 37.75
CA ARG A 149 7.88 -34.75 38.66
C ARG A 149 8.00 -35.68 39.89
N PRO A 150 7.76 -35.19 41.11
CA PRO A 150 7.72 -36.01 42.32
C PRO A 150 6.52 -36.96 42.35
N THR A 151 6.71 -38.13 42.97
CA THR A 151 5.59 -39.04 43.24
C THR A 151 4.75 -38.49 44.40
N VAL A 152 3.53 -39.00 44.53
CA VAL A 152 2.65 -38.63 45.63
C VAL A 152 3.26 -39.06 46.98
N GLU A 153 3.92 -40.21 47.03
CA GLU A 153 4.63 -40.69 48.22
C GLU A 153 5.77 -39.76 48.64
N GLU A 154 6.62 -39.34 47.71
CA GLU A 154 7.71 -38.38 47.96
C GLU A 154 7.18 -37.06 48.56
N LEU A 155 6.00 -36.61 48.11
CA LEU A 155 5.36 -35.39 48.62
C LEU A 155 4.74 -35.58 50.01
N LYS A 156 4.18 -36.78 50.31
CA LYS A 156 3.65 -37.15 51.63
C LYS A 156 4.77 -37.24 52.67
N GLU A 157 5.88 -37.89 52.32
CA GLU A 157 7.06 -38.01 53.21
C GLU A 157 7.61 -36.62 53.56
N LYS A 158 7.68 -35.73 52.58
CA LYS A 158 8.10 -34.33 52.77
C LYS A 158 7.04 -33.44 53.44
N LYS A 159 5.86 -33.99 53.79
CA LYS A 159 4.73 -33.29 54.41
C LYS A 159 4.27 -32.06 53.61
N ILE A 160 4.41 -32.10 52.28
CA ILE A 160 3.95 -31.03 51.38
C ILE A 160 2.45 -31.18 51.11
N ILE A 161 1.96 -32.42 51.08
CA ILE A 161 0.54 -32.77 50.91
C ILE A 161 0.10 -33.67 52.07
N ARG A 162 -1.18 -33.59 52.44
CA ARG A 162 -1.75 -34.46 53.48
C ARG A 162 -2.22 -35.76 52.88
N PHE A 163 -2.43 -36.76 53.74
CA PHE A 163 -2.91 -38.09 53.32
C PHE A 163 -4.23 -38.01 52.54
N ASN A 164 -5.13 -37.09 52.92
CA ASN A 164 -6.46 -36.94 52.33
C ASN A 164 -6.51 -36.18 50.99
N ASP A 165 -5.46 -35.44 50.63
CA ASP A 165 -5.53 -34.50 49.49
C ASP A 165 -5.44 -35.21 48.12
N TYR A 166 -5.02 -36.48 48.09
CA TYR A 166 -4.76 -37.27 46.88
C TYR A 166 -5.14 -38.77 47.05
N ILE A 167 -6.19 -39.07 47.82
CA ILE A 167 -6.63 -40.46 48.08
C ILE A 167 -7.17 -41.13 46.81
N GLU A 168 -7.82 -40.37 45.92
CA GLU A 168 -8.42 -40.89 44.68
C GLU A 168 -7.52 -40.81 43.45
N SER A 169 -6.34 -40.19 43.58
CA SER A 169 -5.32 -40.34 42.54
C SER A 169 -4.66 -41.70 42.72
N SER A 170 -5.18 -42.70 42.00
CA SER A 170 -4.32 -43.77 41.52
C SER A 170 -3.08 -43.13 40.89
N GLU A 171 -1.91 -43.70 41.10
CA GLU A 171 -0.72 -43.26 40.35
C GLU A 171 -1.12 -43.25 38.88
N MET A 172 -1.19 -42.06 38.29
CA MET A 172 -1.66 -41.93 36.91
C MET A 172 -0.68 -42.73 36.07
N GLU A 173 -1.16 -43.82 35.48
CA GLU A 173 -0.31 -44.70 34.69
C GLU A 173 0.40 -43.85 33.66
N VAL A 174 1.73 -43.87 33.72
CA VAL A 174 2.53 -43.13 32.75
C VAL A 174 2.27 -43.78 31.40
N HIS A 175 1.72 -43.01 30.47
CA HIS A 175 1.44 -43.45 29.11
C HIS A 175 2.68 -44.14 28.52
N GLU A 176 2.52 -45.35 27.98
CA GLU A 176 3.61 -46.23 27.49
C GLU A 176 4.64 -45.45 26.64
N ASP A 177 4.14 -44.73 25.64
CA ASP A 177 4.96 -43.93 24.72
C ASP A 177 5.78 -42.82 25.39
N SER A 178 5.46 -42.44 26.62
CA SER A 178 6.13 -41.39 27.38
C SER A 178 6.80 -41.90 28.67
N ARG A 179 6.77 -43.21 28.95
CA ARG A 179 7.44 -43.80 30.11
C ARG A 179 8.93 -43.51 30.12
N HIS A 180 9.57 -43.66 28.97
CA HIS A 180 10.99 -43.38 28.77
C HIS A 180 11.39 -41.91 29.07
N LEU A 181 10.42 -41.00 29.09
CA LEU A 181 10.65 -39.61 29.46
C LEU A 181 10.64 -39.41 30.98
N THR A 182 10.08 -40.31 31.77
CA THR A 182 10.07 -40.19 33.24
C THR A 182 11.38 -40.65 33.85
N ARG A 183 11.82 -40.00 34.94
CA ARG A 183 13.02 -40.43 35.67
C ARG A 183 12.90 -41.84 36.29
N PHE A 184 11.68 -42.33 36.47
CA PHE A 184 11.39 -43.60 37.12
C PHE A 184 11.46 -44.81 36.17
N HIS A 185 11.41 -44.59 34.85
CA HIS A 185 11.37 -45.65 33.83
C HIS A 185 12.43 -45.43 32.73
N ARG A 186 13.57 -44.83 33.09
CA ARG A 186 14.74 -44.72 32.20
C ARG A 186 15.43 -46.10 32.14
N PRO A 187 15.82 -46.60 30.96
CA PRO A 187 16.51 -47.89 30.82
C PRO A 187 17.87 -47.91 31.54
#